data_AF-A1RT09-F1
#
_entry.id   AF-A1RT09-F1
#
_cell.length_a   1.000
_cell.length_b   1.000
_cell.length_c   1.000
_cell.angle_alpha   90.00
_cell.angle_beta   90.00
_cell.angle_gamma   90.00
#
_symmetry.space_group_name_H-M   'P 1'
#
loop_
_entity.id
_entity.type
_entity.pdbx_description
1 polymer ?
#
loop_
_entity_poly.entity_id
_entity_poly.type
_entity_poly.pdbx_seq_one_letter_code
_entity_poly.pdbx_strand_id
1 'polypeptide(L)'
;MNSKHVVLTVILAVLIYAQGIFTVQTATDLAGDFKGPGWYVLPQNPVFKNGTVFDLTKFEVLYNATADALIFRVTFADLGGNPWNSETGFSLQYVQIYISRGFPGNPWGTVSCSILRPDDGNPAVGNAFFDTATRFFCPDPANLTQFKYTPGVKFSSSAPWDVAIFIGPKWGNETVNFVAVADVTGGTISVSPLPRVYAQGNSIIAVVPRKLIPPTTRLMSDFPQPTWRYYVLVTSYDGFGPGRIRPFGPLAQEWTVGVGAANASAILAGTLPRVLDVLGSNAQLRAFSKDSPTTLEPQALSWGNFPLAYTTSTVNRMIPVTVTKTDTLTVTETVTATKYVTTTATSYVTQTQQIYVPYVDPMSYVVLGIGVLAGIVGALAAARRK
;
A
#
# COMPACT_ATOMS: atom_id res chain seq x y z
N MET A 1 -17.82 12.62 41.91
CA MET A 1 -18.24 13.28 40.64
C MET A 1 -19.78 13.29 40.46
N ASN A 2 -20.40 14.39 40.01
CA ASN A 2 -21.87 14.53 39.93
C ASN A 2 -22.49 13.56 38.89
N SER A 3 -23.64 12.93 39.18
CA SER A 3 -24.30 11.89 38.34
C SER A 3 -24.43 12.26 36.85
N LYS A 4 -24.63 13.54 36.55
CA LYS A 4 -24.70 14.09 35.19
C LYS A 4 -23.39 13.93 34.39
N HIS A 5 -22.23 13.98 35.05
CA HIS A 5 -20.93 13.81 34.39
C HIS A 5 -20.62 12.34 34.09
N VAL A 6 -21.01 11.41 34.96
CA VAL A 6 -20.85 9.96 34.72
C VAL A 6 -21.72 9.50 33.55
N VAL A 7 -22.96 9.97 33.49
CA VAL A 7 -23.86 9.69 32.36
C VAL A 7 -23.31 10.28 31.05
N LEU A 8 -22.77 11.51 31.10
CA LEU A 8 -22.14 12.13 29.93
C LEU A 8 -20.91 11.36 29.44
N THR A 9 -20.04 10.88 30.33
CA THR A 9 -18.85 10.08 29.96
C THR A 9 -19.23 8.72 29.37
N VAL A 10 -20.26 8.06 29.92
CA VAL A 10 -20.78 6.78 29.39
C VAL A 10 -21.43 6.97 28.02
N ILE A 11 -22.23 8.03 27.85
CA ILE A 11 -22.82 8.37 26.54
C ILE A 11 -21.73 8.70 25.53
N LEU A 12 -20.66 9.39 25.92
CA LEU A 12 -19.53 9.71 25.04
C LEU A 12 -18.75 8.44 24.63
N ALA A 13 -18.51 7.51 25.55
CA ALA A 13 -17.87 6.23 25.24
C ALA A 13 -18.73 5.34 24.33
N VAL A 14 -20.06 5.34 24.54
CA VAL A 14 -21.03 4.65 23.67
C VAL A 14 -21.15 5.32 22.30
N LEU A 15 -21.07 6.65 22.20
CA LEU A 15 -21.06 7.40 20.94
C LEU A 15 -19.76 7.18 20.15
N ILE A 16 -18.61 7.08 20.83
CA ILE A 16 -17.33 6.70 20.22
C ILE A 16 -17.39 5.26 19.69
N TYR A 17 -17.98 4.33 20.45
CA TYR A 17 -18.26 2.96 19.98
C TYR A 17 -19.28 2.91 18.83
N ALA A 18 -20.29 3.78 18.82
CA ALA A 18 -21.32 3.84 17.80
C ALA A 18 -20.79 4.31 16.42
N GLN A 19 -19.63 5.00 16.39
CA GLN A 19 -18.95 5.37 15.15
C GLN A 19 -18.15 4.19 14.55
N GLY A 20 -17.70 3.24 15.38
CA GLY A 20 -16.96 2.04 14.96
C GLY A 20 -15.60 2.29 14.28
N ILE A 21 -15.11 3.53 14.23
CA ILE A 21 -13.84 3.91 13.58
C ILE A 21 -12.92 4.57 14.59
N PHE A 22 -11.71 4.03 14.76
CA PHE A 22 -10.72 4.50 15.73
C PHE A 22 -9.42 4.88 15.04
N THR A 23 -8.80 6.00 15.42
CA THR A 23 -7.46 6.35 14.92
C THR A 23 -6.40 5.54 15.66
N VAL A 24 -5.74 4.62 14.95
CA VAL A 24 -4.72 3.71 15.51
C VAL A 24 -3.36 4.40 15.53
N GLN A 25 -2.95 4.94 14.38
CA GLN A 25 -1.68 5.63 14.22
C GLN A 25 -1.84 6.87 13.36
N THR A 26 -0.99 7.86 13.57
CA THR A 26 -1.02 9.13 12.84
C THR A 26 0.36 9.78 12.77
N ALA A 27 0.59 10.53 11.69
CA ALA A 27 1.67 11.48 11.58
C ALA A 27 1.19 12.73 10.83
N THR A 28 1.79 13.86 11.17
CA THR A 28 1.66 15.12 10.44
C THR A 28 2.83 15.27 9.48
N ASP A 29 2.60 16.02 8.42
CA ASP A 29 3.60 16.33 7.41
C ASP A 29 3.74 17.85 7.23
N LEU A 30 4.89 18.29 6.74
CA LEU A 30 5.17 19.72 6.61
C LEU A 30 4.43 20.30 5.41
N ALA A 31 3.49 21.22 5.64
CA ALA A 31 2.82 21.89 4.53
C ALA A 31 3.81 22.70 3.67
N GLY A 32 3.60 22.66 2.36
CA GLY A 32 4.31 23.49 1.38
C GLY A 32 5.56 22.85 0.77
N ASP A 33 5.86 21.59 1.05
CA ASP A 33 7.08 20.91 0.58
C ASP A 33 6.87 19.95 -0.61
N PHE A 34 5.69 19.96 -1.23
CA PHE A 34 5.25 19.24 -2.44
C PHE A 34 6.02 19.46 -3.76
N LYS A 35 7.26 19.96 -3.70
CA LYS A 35 8.13 20.21 -4.86
C LYS A 35 9.22 19.16 -5.02
N GLY A 36 8.92 17.92 -4.60
CA GLY A 36 9.86 16.80 -4.59
C GLY A 36 11.14 17.16 -3.83
N PRO A 37 12.33 17.14 -4.45
CA PRO A 37 13.58 17.60 -3.84
C PRO A 37 13.61 19.09 -3.41
N GLY A 38 12.52 19.84 -3.58
CA GLY A 38 12.36 21.25 -3.19
C GLY A 38 12.56 22.25 -4.33
N TRP A 39 12.88 21.77 -5.54
CA TRP A 39 13.16 22.61 -6.70
C TRP A 39 12.43 22.18 -7.97
N TYR A 40 11.57 21.16 -7.90
CA TYR A 40 10.72 20.82 -9.04
C TYR A 40 9.80 21.99 -9.39
N VAL A 41 9.62 22.19 -10.69
CA VAL A 41 8.65 23.14 -11.24
C VAL A 41 7.43 22.35 -11.67
N LEU A 42 6.29 22.67 -11.09
CA LEU A 42 5.05 21.91 -11.23
C LEU A 42 4.47 22.10 -12.65
N PRO A 43 3.60 21.18 -13.11
CA PRO A 43 2.99 21.33 -14.43
C PRO A 43 2.16 22.61 -14.50
N GLN A 44 2.17 23.25 -15.67
CA GLN A 44 1.63 24.61 -15.83
C GLN A 44 0.11 24.65 -16.00
N ASN A 45 -0.54 23.52 -16.28
CA ASN A 45 -1.99 23.52 -16.39
C ASN A 45 -2.64 23.97 -15.06
N PRO A 46 -3.60 24.92 -15.09
CA PRO A 46 -4.23 25.45 -13.88
C PRO A 46 -4.89 24.40 -12.98
N VAL A 47 -5.30 23.23 -13.50
CA VAL A 47 -5.90 22.16 -12.69
C VAL A 47 -4.98 21.68 -11.56
N PHE A 48 -3.67 21.80 -11.73
CA PHE A 48 -2.69 21.42 -10.71
C PHE A 48 -2.57 22.45 -9.59
N LYS A 49 -3.19 23.63 -9.70
CA LYS A 49 -3.10 24.73 -8.73
C LYS A 49 -1.66 24.99 -8.28
N ASN A 50 -0.75 25.07 -9.25
CA ASN A 50 0.70 25.22 -9.02
C ASN A 50 1.30 24.13 -8.10
N GLY A 51 0.75 22.92 -8.17
CA GLY A 51 1.10 21.71 -7.43
C GLY A 51 0.63 21.62 -5.97
N THR A 52 -0.05 22.63 -5.43
CA THR A 52 -0.61 22.58 -4.07
C THR A 52 -1.52 21.38 -3.83
N VAL A 53 -2.07 20.80 -4.91
CA VAL A 53 -2.88 19.58 -4.89
C VAL A 53 -2.10 18.32 -4.47
N PHE A 54 -0.77 18.37 -4.39
CA PHE A 54 0.09 17.26 -4.02
C PHE A 54 0.65 17.36 -2.61
N ASP A 55 0.34 18.44 -1.88
CA ASP A 55 0.82 18.76 -0.53
C ASP A 55 0.17 17.88 0.52
N LEU A 56 0.86 16.82 0.92
CA LEU A 56 0.49 15.95 2.03
C LEU A 56 0.66 16.75 3.33
N THR A 57 -0.32 16.63 4.22
CA THR A 57 -0.28 17.31 5.53
C THR A 57 -0.53 16.36 6.69
N LYS A 58 -1.17 15.21 6.42
CA LYS A 58 -1.45 14.22 7.45
C LYS A 58 -1.63 12.83 6.88
N PHE A 59 -1.08 11.85 7.57
CA PHE A 59 -1.35 10.44 7.35
C PHE A 59 -1.95 9.82 8.61
N GLU A 60 -3.01 9.02 8.44
CA GLU A 60 -3.68 8.30 9.52
C GLU A 60 -3.95 6.85 9.10
N VAL A 61 -3.73 5.94 10.03
CA VAL A 61 -4.21 4.56 9.98
C VAL A 61 -5.32 4.43 11.01
N LEU A 62 -6.54 4.20 10.54
CA LEU A 62 -7.70 3.98 11.39
C LEU A 62 -8.15 2.52 11.32
N TYR A 63 -8.89 2.08 12.32
CA TYR A 63 -9.53 0.76 12.35
C TYR A 63 -11.03 0.92 12.35
N ASN A 64 -11.70 0.30 11.39
CA ASN A 64 -13.15 0.14 11.38
C ASN A 64 -13.51 -1.24 11.93
N ALA A 65 -14.02 -1.28 13.16
CA ALA A 65 -14.36 -2.51 13.86
C ALA A 65 -15.54 -3.25 13.21
N THR A 66 -16.52 -2.53 12.67
CA THR A 66 -17.72 -3.12 12.05
C THR A 66 -17.39 -3.82 10.73
N ALA A 67 -16.47 -3.25 9.95
CA ALA A 67 -16.06 -3.80 8.65
C ALA A 67 -14.81 -4.70 8.74
N ASP A 68 -14.21 -4.84 9.92
CA ASP A 68 -12.90 -5.44 10.16
C ASP A 68 -11.84 -5.03 9.11
N ALA A 69 -11.67 -3.71 8.99
CA ALA A 69 -10.81 -3.10 7.97
C ALA A 69 -9.93 -2.01 8.55
N LEU A 70 -8.70 -1.93 8.05
CA LEU A 70 -7.86 -0.76 8.22
C LEU A 70 -8.28 0.30 7.20
N ILE A 71 -8.28 1.55 7.63
CA ILE A 71 -8.53 2.70 6.77
C ILE A 71 -7.26 3.52 6.74
N PHE A 72 -6.69 3.66 5.54
CA PHE A 72 -5.56 4.54 5.29
C PHE A 72 -6.11 5.86 4.78
N ARG A 73 -5.95 6.91 5.58
CA ARG A 73 -6.39 8.26 5.26
C ARG A 73 -5.16 9.14 5.01
N VAL A 74 -5.15 9.78 3.86
CA VAL A 74 -4.09 10.68 3.40
C VAL A 74 -4.73 12.03 3.18
N THR A 75 -4.32 13.05 3.92
CA THR A 75 -4.94 14.38 3.92
C THR A 75 -4.02 15.39 3.26
N PHE A 76 -4.57 16.15 2.32
CA PHE A 76 -3.86 17.17 1.58
C PHE A 76 -4.22 18.56 2.09
N ALA A 77 -3.33 19.54 1.88
CA ALA A 77 -3.65 20.95 2.13
C ALA A 77 -4.87 21.39 1.29
N ASP A 78 -4.87 20.98 0.02
CA ASP A 78 -5.98 21.12 -0.93
C ASP A 78 -6.00 19.86 -1.80
N LEU A 79 -7.12 19.13 -1.90
CA LEU A 79 -7.18 17.94 -2.75
C LEU A 79 -7.31 18.28 -4.25
N GLY A 80 -7.67 19.53 -4.59
CA GLY A 80 -7.91 19.95 -5.96
C GLY A 80 -9.26 19.52 -6.54
N GLY A 81 -10.03 18.71 -5.81
CA GLY A 81 -11.31 18.18 -6.24
C GLY A 81 -11.18 17.12 -7.33
N ASN A 82 -12.18 17.06 -8.21
CA ASN A 82 -12.33 16.01 -9.21
C ASN A 82 -12.57 16.56 -10.64
N PRO A 83 -11.63 17.33 -11.21
CA PRO A 83 -11.81 17.98 -12.52
C PRO A 83 -12.05 17.00 -13.68
N TRP A 84 -11.70 15.73 -13.53
CA TRP A 84 -11.87 14.69 -14.56
C TRP A 84 -12.95 13.67 -14.22
N ASN A 85 -13.80 13.97 -13.23
CA ASN A 85 -14.96 13.17 -12.87
C ASN A 85 -14.62 11.68 -12.62
N SER A 86 -13.52 11.40 -11.92
CA SER A 86 -13.20 10.05 -11.45
C SER A 86 -14.27 9.54 -10.48
N GLU A 87 -14.54 8.24 -10.55
CA GLU A 87 -15.42 7.51 -9.62
C GLU A 87 -14.94 7.57 -8.16
N THR A 88 -13.64 7.82 -7.94
CA THR A 88 -13.05 7.92 -6.60
C THR A 88 -13.18 9.31 -5.97
N GLY A 89 -13.65 10.32 -6.72
CA GLY A 89 -13.84 11.68 -6.19
C GLY A 89 -12.58 12.56 -6.14
N PHE A 90 -11.46 12.13 -6.71
CA PHE A 90 -10.26 12.94 -6.96
C PHE A 90 -9.66 12.59 -8.33
N SER A 91 -8.82 13.44 -8.90
CA SER A 91 -8.29 13.21 -10.26
C SER A 91 -6.76 13.22 -10.39
N LEU A 92 -6.04 13.89 -9.50
CA LEU A 92 -4.67 14.33 -9.80
C LEU A 92 -3.60 13.51 -9.08
N GLN A 93 -3.89 13.01 -7.88
CA GLN A 93 -2.93 12.32 -7.01
C GLN A 93 -2.84 10.84 -7.36
N TYR A 94 -1.63 10.28 -7.27
CA TYR A 94 -1.43 8.84 -7.21
C TYR A 94 -0.57 8.53 -5.99
N VAL A 95 -1.23 8.03 -4.95
CA VAL A 95 -0.64 7.77 -3.64
C VAL A 95 -0.20 6.32 -3.57
N GLN A 96 0.99 6.10 -3.04
CA GLN A 96 1.51 4.77 -2.76
C GLN A 96 1.92 4.68 -1.29
N ILE A 97 1.49 3.63 -0.61
CA ILE A 97 1.81 3.38 0.80
C ILE A 97 2.52 2.05 0.88
N TYR A 98 3.75 2.07 1.37
CA TYR A 98 4.55 0.87 1.62
C TYR A 98 4.69 0.68 3.13
N ILE A 99 4.50 -0.54 3.59
CA ILE A 99 4.50 -0.88 5.01
C ILE A 99 5.50 -1.99 5.21
N SER A 100 6.43 -1.78 6.14
CA SER A 100 7.28 -2.83 6.68
C SER A 100 6.77 -3.25 8.04
N ARG A 101 6.42 -4.53 8.17
CA ARG A 101 5.90 -5.14 9.40
C ARG A 101 6.99 -5.88 10.21
N GLY A 102 8.26 -5.57 9.94
CA GLY A 102 9.41 -6.03 10.74
C GLY A 102 10.10 -7.30 10.24
N PHE A 103 10.08 -7.56 8.92
CA PHE A 103 10.76 -8.72 8.33
C PHE A 103 12.03 -8.32 7.56
N PRO A 104 13.19 -8.96 7.81
CA PRO A 104 14.42 -8.71 7.05
C PRO A 104 14.51 -9.59 5.79
N GLY A 105 15.04 -9.04 4.69
CA GLY A 105 15.55 -9.86 3.57
C GLY A 105 14.65 -10.04 2.35
N ASN A 106 13.54 -9.32 2.24
CA ASN A 106 12.76 -9.24 0.99
C ASN A 106 13.43 -8.23 0.02
N PRO A 107 14.13 -8.66 -1.06
CA PRO A 107 14.79 -7.73 -1.98
C PRO A 107 13.79 -6.84 -2.72
N TRP A 108 12.60 -7.35 -3.08
CA TRP A 108 11.53 -6.55 -3.68
C TRP A 108 11.02 -5.47 -2.71
N GLY A 109 11.08 -5.74 -1.41
CA GLY A 109 10.77 -4.80 -0.34
C GLY A 109 11.70 -3.58 -0.28
N THR A 110 12.80 -3.56 -1.04
CA THR A 110 13.77 -2.44 -1.08
C THR A 110 13.57 -1.51 -2.26
N VAL A 111 12.61 -1.79 -3.15
CA VAL A 111 12.33 -0.96 -4.33
C VAL A 111 10.87 -0.53 -4.35
N SER A 112 10.60 0.62 -4.98
CA SER A 112 9.23 1.02 -5.31
C SER A 112 8.71 0.23 -6.51
N CYS A 113 7.43 -0.12 -6.47
CA CYS A 113 6.73 -0.90 -7.49
C CYS A 113 5.63 -0.05 -8.15
N SER A 114 4.92 -0.61 -9.13
CA SER A 114 3.75 0.04 -9.72
C SER A 114 2.77 -0.97 -10.33
N ILE A 115 1.61 -0.46 -10.72
CA ILE A 115 0.60 -1.15 -11.53
C ILE A 115 0.69 -0.60 -12.95
N LEU A 116 1.09 -1.45 -13.88
CA LEU A 116 1.28 -1.04 -15.27
C LEU A 116 -0.03 -1.07 -16.05
N ARG A 117 -0.17 -0.15 -17.00
CA ARG A 117 -1.25 -0.20 -17.99
C ARG A 117 -0.91 -1.23 -19.05
N PRO A 118 -1.89 -1.85 -19.72
CA PRO A 118 -1.64 -2.69 -20.91
C PRO A 118 -0.70 -2.03 -21.94
N ASP A 119 -0.85 -0.72 -22.13
CA ASP A 119 -0.12 0.07 -23.13
C ASP A 119 1.33 0.42 -22.73
N ASP A 120 1.72 0.20 -21.47
CA ASP A 120 3.12 0.40 -21.01
C ASP A 120 4.09 -0.65 -21.62
N GLY A 121 3.56 -1.57 -22.43
CA GLY A 121 4.30 -2.63 -23.11
C GLY A 121 4.60 -3.81 -22.20
N ASN A 122 5.68 -4.53 -22.51
CA ASN A 122 6.25 -5.57 -21.66
C ASN A 122 7.59 -5.10 -21.08
N PRO A 123 7.60 -4.19 -20.08
CA PRO A 123 8.82 -3.74 -19.43
C PRO A 123 9.46 -4.82 -18.53
N ALA A 124 8.86 -6.01 -18.47
CA ALA A 124 9.28 -7.12 -17.64
C ALA A 124 10.32 -8.05 -18.29
N VAL A 125 10.86 -7.69 -19.46
CA VAL A 125 11.96 -8.46 -20.07
C VAL A 125 13.14 -8.48 -19.08
N GLY A 126 13.50 -9.68 -18.61
CA GLY A 126 14.54 -9.89 -17.62
C GLY A 126 14.19 -9.43 -16.20
N ASN A 127 12.94 -9.05 -15.94
CA ASN A 127 12.48 -8.70 -14.60
C ASN A 127 12.03 -9.96 -13.85
N ALA A 128 12.59 -10.19 -12.66
CA ALA A 128 12.26 -11.36 -11.85
C ALA A 128 10.86 -11.31 -11.23
N PHE A 129 10.19 -10.16 -11.22
CA PHE A 129 8.89 -9.95 -10.60
C PHE A 129 7.93 -9.07 -11.40
N PHE A 130 7.23 -9.71 -12.33
CA PHE A 130 6.08 -9.16 -13.04
C PHE A 130 4.94 -10.17 -13.04
N ASP A 131 3.75 -9.72 -12.62
CA ASP A 131 2.52 -10.49 -12.74
C ASP A 131 1.69 -9.96 -13.90
N THR A 132 1.48 -10.80 -14.92
CA THR A 132 0.69 -10.46 -16.11
C THR A 132 -0.79 -10.21 -15.77
N ALA A 133 -1.35 -10.93 -14.80
CA ALA A 133 -2.78 -10.87 -14.50
C ALA A 133 -3.17 -9.53 -13.87
N THR A 134 -2.39 -9.06 -12.90
CA THR A 134 -2.63 -7.76 -12.24
C THR A 134 -1.79 -6.63 -12.83
N ARG A 135 -0.89 -6.93 -13.77
CA ARG A 135 0.12 -6.01 -14.33
C ARG A 135 1.01 -5.39 -13.25
N PHE A 136 1.12 -6.04 -12.10
CA PHE A 136 1.95 -5.58 -10.99
C PHE A 136 3.43 -5.81 -11.32
N PHE A 137 4.23 -4.79 -11.05
CA PHE A 137 5.63 -4.74 -11.46
C PHE A 137 6.50 -4.16 -10.37
N CYS A 138 7.55 -4.89 -9.99
CA CYS A 138 8.64 -4.38 -9.16
C CYS A 138 9.94 -4.43 -9.97
N PRO A 139 10.68 -3.31 -10.10
CA PRO A 139 11.90 -3.27 -10.90
C PRO A 139 12.97 -4.17 -10.28
N ASP A 140 13.83 -4.75 -11.12
CA ASP A 140 15.06 -5.37 -10.66
C ASP A 140 15.94 -4.25 -10.03
N PRO A 141 16.36 -4.37 -8.75
CA PRO A 141 17.22 -3.38 -8.10
C PRO A 141 18.52 -3.06 -8.84
N ALA A 142 18.99 -3.97 -9.71
CA ALA A 142 20.17 -3.81 -10.56
C ALA A 142 19.86 -3.18 -11.93
N ASN A 143 18.61 -3.23 -12.40
CA ASN A 143 18.23 -2.67 -13.70
C ASN A 143 17.59 -1.28 -13.55
N LEU A 144 18.44 -0.25 -13.53
CA LEU A 144 18.03 1.15 -13.34
C LEU A 144 16.99 1.62 -14.36
N THR A 145 17.04 1.11 -15.59
CA THR A 145 16.11 1.52 -16.67
C THR A 145 14.65 1.17 -16.37
N GLN A 146 14.41 0.24 -15.45
CA GLN A 146 13.07 -0.18 -15.03
C GLN A 146 12.44 0.77 -14.01
N PHE A 147 13.24 1.56 -13.28
CA PHE A 147 12.73 2.54 -12.32
C PHE A 147 11.92 3.66 -12.98
N LYS A 148 12.08 3.86 -14.31
CA LYS A 148 11.22 4.73 -15.12
C LYS A 148 9.77 4.24 -15.24
N TYR A 149 9.38 3.14 -14.63
CA TYR A 149 7.97 2.71 -14.53
C TYR A 149 7.41 2.81 -13.10
N THR A 150 8.21 3.25 -12.13
CA THR A 150 7.81 3.35 -10.73
C THR A 150 8.05 4.77 -10.19
N PRO A 151 7.80 5.07 -8.90
CA PRO A 151 8.20 6.34 -8.32
C PRO A 151 9.69 6.69 -8.44
N GLY A 152 10.56 5.77 -8.87
CA GLY A 152 11.99 6.07 -9.07
C GLY A 152 12.75 6.20 -7.76
N VAL A 153 12.31 5.50 -6.72
CA VAL A 153 12.96 5.49 -5.40
C VAL A 153 13.20 4.06 -4.90
N LYS A 154 14.16 3.93 -3.99
CA LYS A 154 14.43 2.75 -3.18
C LYS A 154 13.95 2.97 -1.74
N PHE A 155 13.83 1.90 -0.99
CA PHE A 155 13.50 1.91 0.43
C PHE A 155 14.64 1.35 1.26
N SER A 156 14.84 1.91 2.44
CA SER A 156 15.87 1.49 3.39
C SER A 156 15.81 -0.02 3.64
N SER A 157 16.95 -0.71 3.51
CA SER A 157 17.07 -2.14 3.77
C SER A 157 16.84 -2.50 5.25
N SER A 158 16.85 -1.50 6.14
CA SER A 158 16.47 -1.65 7.55
C SER A 158 14.97 -1.86 7.76
N ALA A 159 14.14 -1.45 6.79
CA ALA A 159 12.69 -1.59 6.82
C ALA A 159 12.15 -1.87 5.41
N PRO A 160 12.47 -3.04 4.82
CA PRO A 160 11.92 -3.42 3.53
C PRO A 160 10.41 -3.66 3.69
N TRP A 161 9.62 -3.20 2.72
CA TRP A 161 8.18 -3.37 2.78
C TRP A 161 7.75 -4.80 2.48
N ASP A 162 6.61 -5.17 3.02
CA ASP A 162 5.93 -6.43 2.74
C ASP A 162 4.44 -6.22 2.41
N VAL A 163 3.91 -5.02 2.62
CA VAL A 163 2.62 -4.57 2.07
C VAL A 163 2.84 -3.30 1.26
N ALA A 164 2.26 -3.22 0.07
CA ALA A 164 2.20 -2.01 -0.74
C ALA A 164 0.75 -1.73 -1.16
N ILE A 165 0.31 -0.48 -1.07
CA ILE A 165 -1.06 -0.05 -1.39
C ILE A 165 -0.96 1.05 -2.45
N PHE A 166 -1.64 0.86 -3.56
CA PHE A 166 -1.68 1.78 -4.70
C PHE A 166 -3.07 2.44 -4.73
N ILE A 167 -3.10 3.76 -4.76
CA ILE A 167 -4.32 4.55 -4.59
C ILE A 167 -4.34 5.64 -5.66
N GLY A 168 -5.19 5.50 -6.65
CA GLY A 168 -5.33 6.44 -7.76
C GLY A 168 -6.77 6.62 -8.20
N PRO A 169 -7.02 7.61 -9.05
CA PRO A 169 -8.31 7.81 -9.67
C PRO A 169 -8.67 6.63 -10.57
N LYS A 170 -9.97 6.37 -10.67
CA LYS A 170 -10.56 5.27 -11.43
C LYS A 170 -11.65 5.76 -12.37
N TRP A 171 -11.74 5.11 -13.55
CA TRP A 171 -12.84 5.21 -14.50
C TRP A 171 -13.18 3.83 -15.06
N GLY A 172 -14.47 3.50 -15.10
CA GLY A 172 -14.98 2.28 -15.70
C GLY A 172 -14.36 1.00 -15.12
N ASN A 173 -13.92 0.13 -16.03
CA ASN A 173 -13.34 -1.17 -15.67
C ASN A 173 -11.85 -1.11 -15.32
N GLU A 174 -11.22 0.07 -15.35
CA GLU A 174 -9.84 0.17 -14.92
C GLU A 174 -9.71 -0.17 -13.44
N THR A 175 -8.74 -1.01 -13.10
CA THR A 175 -8.36 -1.22 -11.71
C THR A 175 -7.00 -0.58 -11.52
N VAL A 176 -6.95 0.44 -10.66
CA VAL A 176 -5.74 1.19 -10.29
C VAL A 176 -5.44 1.03 -8.80
N ASN A 177 -6.47 0.67 -8.04
CA ASN A 177 -6.46 0.59 -6.60
C ASN A 177 -6.20 -0.85 -6.16
N PHE A 178 -5.02 -1.12 -5.65
CA PHE A 178 -4.57 -2.47 -5.28
C PHE A 178 -3.86 -2.49 -3.94
N VAL A 179 -3.88 -3.64 -3.29
CA VAL A 179 -2.96 -4.01 -2.23
C VAL A 179 -2.13 -5.20 -2.69
N ALA A 180 -0.82 -5.09 -2.51
CA ALA A 180 0.15 -6.12 -2.76
C ALA A 180 0.74 -6.58 -1.43
N VAL A 181 0.82 -7.88 -1.21
CA VAL A 181 1.37 -8.49 0.01
C VAL A 181 2.43 -9.49 -0.38
N ALA A 182 3.66 -9.24 0.05
CA ALA A 182 4.78 -10.14 -0.14
C ALA A 182 4.67 -11.34 0.82
N ASP A 183 4.52 -12.52 0.24
CA ASP A 183 4.85 -13.76 0.93
C ASP A 183 6.36 -13.97 0.87
N VAL A 184 7.00 -13.50 1.92
CA VAL A 184 8.45 -13.56 2.08
C VAL A 184 8.98 -14.97 2.29
N THR A 185 8.14 -15.93 2.71
CA THR A 185 8.54 -17.34 2.87
C THR A 185 8.45 -18.06 1.54
N GLY A 186 7.37 -17.81 0.79
CA GLY A 186 7.15 -18.39 -0.54
C GLY A 186 7.90 -17.68 -1.67
N GLY A 187 8.45 -16.49 -1.42
CA GLY A 187 9.11 -15.68 -2.45
C GLY A 187 8.15 -15.15 -3.51
N THR A 188 6.89 -14.88 -3.14
CA THR A 188 5.85 -14.41 -4.06
C THR A 188 5.21 -13.11 -3.56
N ILE A 189 4.50 -12.40 -4.43
CA ILE A 189 3.66 -11.26 -4.02
C ILE A 189 2.25 -11.53 -4.53
N SER A 190 1.30 -11.53 -3.61
CA SER A 190 -0.12 -11.59 -3.91
C SER A 190 -0.65 -10.19 -4.11
N VAL A 191 -1.47 -9.98 -5.14
CA VAL A 191 -2.03 -8.66 -5.47
C VAL A 191 -3.54 -8.76 -5.54
N SER A 192 -4.24 -7.88 -4.86
CA SER A 192 -5.71 -7.89 -4.76
C SER A 192 -6.27 -6.48 -4.95
N PRO A 193 -7.39 -6.32 -5.68
CA PRO A 193 -8.03 -5.03 -5.84
C PRO A 193 -8.56 -4.53 -4.49
N LEU A 194 -8.46 -3.22 -4.26
CA LEU A 194 -9.08 -2.59 -3.10
C LEU A 194 -10.58 -2.48 -3.32
N PRO A 195 -11.41 -2.85 -2.33
CA PRO A 195 -12.86 -2.82 -2.48
C PRO A 195 -13.40 -1.39 -2.51
N ARG A 196 -12.70 -0.43 -1.89
CA ARG A 196 -13.21 0.93 -1.74
C ARG A 196 -12.08 1.95 -1.56
N VAL A 197 -12.04 2.91 -2.48
CA VAL A 197 -11.21 4.11 -2.44
C VAL A 197 -12.09 5.31 -2.77
N TYR A 198 -12.03 6.38 -1.98
CA TYR A 198 -12.84 7.57 -2.19
C TYR A 198 -12.24 8.82 -1.55
N ALA A 199 -12.58 9.98 -2.08
CA ALA A 199 -12.30 11.28 -1.47
C ALA A 199 -13.33 11.64 -0.40
N GLN A 200 -12.88 12.28 0.67
CA GLN A 200 -13.70 12.87 1.72
C GLN A 200 -13.07 14.19 2.17
N GLY A 201 -13.68 15.32 1.81
CA GLY A 201 -13.06 16.63 2.02
C GLY A 201 -11.72 16.72 1.27
N ASN A 202 -10.65 17.13 1.97
CA ASN A 202 -9.29 17.14 1.41
C ASN A 202 -8.53 15.81 1.62
N SER A 203 -9.22 14.73 1.99
CA SER A 203 -8.58 13.45 2.26
C SER A 203 -8.93 12.40 1.20
N ILE A 204 -7.95 11.56 0.86
CA ILE A 204 -8.14 10.30 0.14
C ILE A 204 -8.22 9.17 1.17
N ILE A 205 -9.24 8.32 1.04
CA ILE A 205 -9.53 7.21 1.94
C ILE A 205 -9.40 5.90 1.17
N ALA A 206 -8.50 5.01 1.61
CA ALA A 206 -8.42 3.63 1.14
C ALA A 206 -8.84 2.67 2.26
N VAL A 207 -9.85 1.84 1.98
CA VAL A 207 -10.34 0.82 2.92
C VAL A 207 -9.71 -0.52 2.56
N VAL A 208 -8.94 -1.08 3.49
CA VAL A 208 -8.21 -2.34 3.35
C VAL A 208 -8.76 -3.34 4.37
N PRO A 209 -9.64 -4.27 3.96
CA PRO A 209 -10.04 -5.38 4.82
C PRO A 209 -8.82 -6.13 5.34
N ARG A 210 -8.78 -6.48 6.63
CA ARG A 210 -7.59 -7.11 7.23
C ARG A 210 -7.22 -8.44 6.57
N LYS A 211 -8.21 -9.17 6.07
CA LYS A 211 -7.99 -10.39 5.27
C LYS A 211 -7.14 -10.20 4.01
N LEU A 212 -7.01 -8.97 3.49
CA LEU A 212 -6.15 -8.66 2.33
C LEU A 212 -4.70 -8.36 2.71
N ILE A 213 -4.38 -8.26 4.00
CA ILE A 213 -3.02 -8.05 4.52
C ILE A 213 -2.65 -9.12 5.57
N PRO A 214 -2.83 -10.41 5.26
CA PRO A 214 -2.56 -11.47 6.22
C PRO A 214 -1.08 -11.43 6.68
N PRO A 215 -0.78 -11.89 7.90
CA PRO A 215 0.60 -12.10 8.30
C PRO A 215 1.16 -13.29 7.49
N THR A 216 2.30 -13.11 6.84
CA THR A 216 2.96 -14.19 6.06
C THR A 216 4.02 -14.93 6.87
N THR A 217 4.33 -14.42 8.07
CA THR A 217 5.20 -15.08 9.06
C THR A 217 4.66 -14.88 10.46
N ARG A 218 5.11 -15.71 11.42
CA ARG A 218 4.77 -15.56 12.85
C ARG A 218 5.27 -14.24 13.49
N LEU A 219 6.16 -13.53 12.82
CA LEU A 219 6.75 -12.27 13.31
C LEU A 219 5.90 -11.06 12.90
N MET A 220 4.94 -11.24 11.99
CA MET A 220 4.08 -10.18 11.48
C MET A 220 2.72 -10.19 12.16
N SER A 221 2.12 -9.00 12.26
CA SER A 221 0.72 -8.81 12.64
C SER A 221 -0.06 -8.26 11.44
N ASP A 222 -1.36 -8.53 11.38
CA ASP A 222 -2.30 -7.90 10.46
C ASP A 222 -2.98 -6.66 11.06
N PHE A 223 -2.52 -6.23 12.24
CA PHE A 223 -2.93 -5.00 12.92
C PHE A 223 -1.70 -4.13 13.22
N PRO A 224 -1.78 -2.79 13.13
CA PRO A 224 -0.63 -1.90 13.35
C PRO A 224 0.10 -2.17 14.68
N GLN A 225 1.42 -2.23 14.62
CA GLN A 225 2.31 -2.42 15.78
C GLN A 225 3.30 -1.25 15.88
N PRO A 226 3.95 -1.02 17.06
CA PRO A 226 4.98 0.02 17.18
C PRO A 226 6.19 -0.22 16.28
N THR A 227 6.38 -1.47 15.83
CA THR A 227 7.44 -1.88 14.90
C THR A 227 7.10 -1.62 13.44
N TRP A 228 5.85 -1.30 13.11
CA TRP A 228 5.49 -0.99 11.72
C TRP A 228 6.18 0.30 11.29
N ARG A 229 6.61 0.30 10.04
CA ARG A 229 7.32 1.39 9.38
C ARG A 229 6.62 1.68 8.07
N TYR A 230 6.53 2.96 7.73
CA TYR A 230 5.72 3.42 6.61
C TYR A 230 6.55 4.28 5.66
N TYR A 231 6.29 4.10 4.37
CA TYR A 231 6.64 5.07 3.34
C TYR A 231 5.34 5.47 2.66
N VAL A 232 5.03 6.76 2.66
CA VAL A 232 3.86 7.30 1.96
C VAL A 232 4.38 8.25 0.93
N LEU A 233 4.06 7.99 -0.34
CA LEU A 233 4.51 8.79 -1.47
C LEU A 233 3.31 9.35 -2.22
N VAL A 234 3.41 10.60 -2.60
CA VAL A 234 2.46 11.27 -3.49
C VAL A 234 3.16 11.52 -4.82
N THR A 235 2.63 10.88 -5.85
CA THR A 235 3.02 11.11 -7.24
C THR A 235 1.87 11.77 -7.99
N SER A 236 2.17 12.28 -9.18
CA SER A 236 1.20 12.93 -10.05
C SER A 236 0.57 11.88 -10.96
N TYR A 237 -0.71 11.55 -10.79
CA TYR A 237 -1.40 10.54 -11.59
C TYR A 237 -1.47 10.96 -13.06
N ASP A 238 -1.18 10.03 -13.96
CA ASP A 238 -1.37 10.19 -15.40
C ASP A 238 -1.91 8.89 -16.00
N GLY A 239 -3.08 8.94 -16.63
CA GLY A 239 -3.66 7.79 -17.33
C GLY A 239 -2.87 7.36 -18.58
N PHE A 240 -1.95 8.21 -19.06
CA PHE A 240 -1.17 8.01 -20.28
C PHE A 240 0.32 7.75 -20.06
N GLY A 241 0.83 8.09 -18.88
CA GLY A 241 2.25 8.00 -18.52
C GLY A 241 2.67 6.58 -18.09
N PRO A 242 3.96 6.24 -18.25
CA PRO A 242 4.50 4.95 -17.82
C PRO A 242 4.31 4.73 -16.32
N GLY A 243 3.71 3.59 -15.94
CA GLY A 243 3.44 3.28 -14.54
C GLY A 243 2.40 4.20 -13.90
N ARG A 244 1.57 4.85 -14.72
CA ARG A 244 0.51 5.79 -14.35
C ARG A 244 1.00 7.06 -13.65
N ILE A 245 2.26 7.43 -13.89
CA ILE A 245 2.89 8.62 -13.33
C ILE A 245 3.17 9.61 -14.47
N ARG A 246 2.80 10.87 -14.24
CA ARG A 246 3.03 12.00 -15.16
C ARG A 246 4.51 12.13 -15.52
N PRO A 247 4.84 12.54 -16.76
CA PRO A 247 6.23 12.75 -17.16
C PRO A 247 6.94 13.84 -16.32
N PHE A 248 8.25 13.60 -16.14
CA PHE A 248 9.21 14.55 -15.58
C PHE A 248 10.22 14.85 -16.68
N GLY A 249 10.39 16.13 -17.01
CA GLY A 249 11.20 16.60 -18.13
C GLY A 249 12.15 17.73 -17.75
N PRO A 250 13.12 18.07 -18.61
CA PRO A 250 14.07 19.16 -18.37
C PRO A 250 13.41 20.52 -18.07
N LEU A 251 12.24 20.77 -18.65
CA LEU A 251 11.45 21.99 -18.48
C LEU A 251 10.03 21.62 -18.09
N ALA A 252 9.41 22.45 -17.24
CA ALA A 252 7.99 22.31 -16.95
C ALA A 252 7.19 22.68 -18.19
N GLN A 253 6.14 21.90 -18.44
CA GLN A 253 5.17 22.14 -19.50
C GLN A 253 3.77 22.04 -18.91
N GLU A 254 2.75 22.18 -19.74
CA GLU A 254 1.35 22.09 -19.33
C GLU A 254 1.07 20.83 -18.49
N TRP A 255 1.57 19.68 -18.92
CA TRP A 255 1.32 18.37 -18.31
C TRP A 255 2.58 17.67 -17.81
N THR A 256 3.71 18.37 -17.71
CA THR A 256 5.03 17.78 -17.40
C THR A 256 5.67 18.51 -16.23
N VAL A 257 6.15 17.77 -15.25
CA VAL A 257 6.94 18.32 -14.14
C VAL A 257 8.33 18.70 -14.65
N GLY A 258 8.76 19.93 -14.42
CA GLY A 258 10.09 20.41 -14.77
C GLY A 258 11.13 20.08 -13.71
N VAL A 259 12.22 19.43 -14.13
CA VAL A 259 13.34 19.06 -13.24
C VAL A 259 14.69 19.66 -13.63
N GLY A 260 14.72 20.61 -14.56
CA GLY A 260 15.95 21.26 -14.99
C GLY A 260 16.80 20.39 -15.92
N ALA A 261 17.46 21.04 -16.89
CA ALA A 261 18.25 20.36 -17.91
C ALA A 261 19.45 19.56 -17.36
N ALA A 262 20.00 19.98 -16.22
CA ALA A 262 21.09 19.27 -15.54
C ALA A 262 20.72 17.81 -15.15
N ASN A 263 19.42 17.51 -15.00
CA ASN A 263 18.93 16.20 -14.59
C ASN A 263 18.49 15.30 -15.75
N ALA A 264 18.70 15.73 -17.01
CA ALA A 264 18.29 14.97 -18.19
C ALA A 264 18.85 13.53 -18.21
N SER A 265 20.10 13.33 -17.78
CA SER A 265 20.69 11.99 -17.70
C SER A 265 20.00 11.11 -16.65
N ALA A 266 19.58 11.66 -15.51
CA ALA A 266 18.85 10.91 -14.49
C ALA A 266 17.42 10.57 -14.92
N ILE A 267 16.78 11.44 -15.73
CA ILE A 267 15.49 11.14 -16.38
C ILE A 267 15.65 9.92 -17.30
N LEU A 268 16.65 9.95 -18.19
CA LEU A 268 16.91 8.86 -19.15
C LEU A 268 17.30 7.55 -18.46
N ALA A 269 18.06 7.63 -17.37
CA ALA A 269 18.48 6.49 -16.56
C ALA A 269 17.34 5.90 -15.71
N GLY A 270 16.24 6.65 -15.50
CA GLY A 270 15.12 6.24 -14.65
C GLY A 270 15.37 6.41 -13.15
N THR A 271 16.50 7.02 -12.75
CA THR A 271 16.90 7.19 -11.34
C THR A 271 16.36 8.45 -10.68
N LEU A 272 15.82 9.38 -11.48
CA LEU A 272 15.14 10.57 -10.97
C LEU A 272 13.88 10.17 -10.16
N PRO A 273 13.74 10.66 -8.91
CA PRO A 273 12.51 10.46 -8.13
C PRO A 273 11.33 11.18 -8.77
N ARG A 274 10.27 10.43 -9.09
CA ARG A 274 9.02 10.95 -9.67
C ARG A 274 7.94 11.09 -8.60
N VAL A 275 8.36 11.72 -7.51
CA VAL A 275 7.59 11.92 -6.29
C VAL A 275 7.55 13.42 -6.05
N LEU A 276 6.36 13.94 -5.81
CA LEU A 276 6.15 15.35 -5.48
C LEU A 276 6.17 15.56 -3.98
N ASP A 277 5.74 14.56 -3.22
CA ASP A 277 5.73 14.63 -1.77
C ASP A 277 5.91 13.25 -1.12
N VAL A 278 6.53 13.20 0.05
CA VAL A 278 6.59 12.03 0.92
C VAL A 278 6.25 12.41 2.34
N LEU A 279 5.61 11.51 3.08
CA LEU A 279 5.47 11.71 4.52
C LEU A 279 6.85 11.84 5.18
N GLY A 280 7.11 12.97 5.81
CA GLY A 280 8.37 13.32 6.43
C GLY A 280 9.19 14.28 5.55
N SER A 281 10.52 14.27 5.71
CA SER A 281 11.35 15.27 5.03
C SER A 281 11.61 14.93 3.56
N ASN A 282 11.07 15.74 2.65
CA ASN A 282 11.37 15.71 1.22
C ASN A 282 12.86 15.94 0.84
N ALA A 283 13.72 16.40 1.77
CA ALA A 283 15.15 16.51 1.54
C ALA A 283 15.83 15.18 1.14
N GLN A 284 15.27 14.04 1.53
CA GLN A 284 15.75 12.71 1.12
C GLN A 284 15.70 12.53 -0.40
N LEU A 285 14.75 13.18 -1.07
CA LEU A 285 14.62 13.12 -2.53
C LEU A 285 15.77 13.80 -3.27
N ARG A 286 16.66 14.54 -2.60
CA ARG A 286 17.84 15.19 -3.21
C ARG A 286 19.01 14.22 -3.47
N ALA A 287 19.01 13.05 -2.84
CA ALA A 287 20.18 12.15 -2.83
C ALA A 287 20.30 11.23 -4.07
N PHE A 288 19.50 11.45 -5.12
CA PHE A 288 19.64 10.69 -6.37
C PHE A 288 20.85 11.15 -7.20
N SER A 289 21.30 10.28 -8.09
CA SER A 289 22.27 10.60 -9.13
C SER A 289 21.84 9.97 -10.45
N LYS A 290 22.57 10.20 -11.54
CA LYS A 290 22.32 9.50 -12.82
C LYS A 290 22.45 7.97 -12.71
N ASP A 291 23.22 7.48 -11.74
CA ASP A 291 23.57 6.07 -11.59
C ASP A 291 22.87 5.40 -10.39
N SER A 292 22.17 6.16 -9.55
CA SER A 292 21.45 5.61 -8.39
C SER A 292 20.18 6.39 -8.08
N PRO A 293 19.04 5.70 -7.89
CA PRO A 293 17.86 6.29 -7.26
C PRO A 293 18.16 6.70 -5.82
N THR A 294 17.38 7.64 -5.29
CA THR A 294 17.42 7.94 -3.85
C THR A 294 16.83 6.78 -3.04
N THR A 295 17.28 6.63 -1.80
CA THR A 295 16.72 5.68 -0.83
C THR A 295 15.98 6.46 0.24
N LEU A 296 14.71 6.13 0.45
CA LEU A 296 13.89 6.75 1.49
C LEU A 296 14.07 6.04 2.83
N GLU A 297 13.99 6.82 3.91
CA GLU A 297 13.96 6.30 5.27
C GLU A 297 12.51 6.16 5.78
N PRO A 298 12.22 5.09 6.54
CA PRO A 298 10.86 4.81 6.99
C PRO A 298 10.40 5.81 8.05
N GLN A 299 9.09 6.06 8.06
CA GLN A 299 8.42 6.80 9.11
C GLN A 299 7.82 5.85 10.15
N ALA A 300 8.06 6.16 11.43
CA ALA A 300 7.30 5.62 12.54
C ALA A 300 6.15 6.60 12.86
N LEU A 301 4.96 6.08 13.10
CA LEU A 301 3.79 6.90 13.39
C LEU A 301 3.55 6.99 14.90
N SER A 302 2.98 8.12 15.33
CA SER A 302 2.51 8.29 16.69
C SER A 302 1.21 7.51 16.89
N TRP A 303 1.00 6.96 18.08
CA TRP A 303 -0.27 6.33 18.41
C TRP A 303 -1.38 7.37 18.52
N GLY A 304 -2.53 7.06 17.91
CA GLY A 304 -3.74 7.86 18.05
C GLY A 304 -4.47 7.57 19.36
N ASN A 305 -5.74 7.99 19.44
CA ASN A 305 -6.61 7.74 20.60
C ASN A 305 -7.14 6.29 20.62
N PHE A 306 -6.33 5.34 20.19
CA PHE A 306 -6.67 3.93 20.25
C PHE A 306 -6.30 3.37 21.62
N PRO A 307 -7.25 2.80 22.37
CA PRO A 307 -6.96 2.16 23.65
C PRO A 307 -5.94 1.02 23.49
N LEU A 308 -4.71 1.24 23.95
CA LEU A 308 -3.59 0.29 23.83
C LEU A 308 -3.78 -1.05 24.58
N ALA A 309 -4.83 -1.18 25.42
CA ALA A 309 -5.16 -2.43 26.10
C ALA A 309 -5.64 -3.53 25.14
N TYR A 310 -5.94 -3.18 23.89
CA TYR A 310 -6.12 -4.12 22.79
C TYR A 310 -4.83 -4.17 22.00
N THR A 311 -4.00 -5.21 22.14
CA THR A 311 -3.19 -5.81 21.06
C THR A 311 -2.08 -6.70 21.61
N THR A 312 -2.39 -7.95 21.88
CA THR A 312 -1.45 -9.03 21.53
C THR A 312 -2.26 -10.24 21.09
N SER A 313 -2.67 -10.28 19.83
CA SER A 313 -2.85 -11.56 19.14
C SER A 313 -1.45 -12.04 18.76
N THR A 314 -0.71 -12.59 19.72
CA THR A 314 0.50 -13.36 19.41
C THR A 314 0.07 -14.61 18.66
N VAL A 315 0.64 -14.84 17.48
CA VAL A 315 0.46 -16.10 16.74
C VAL A 315 1.07 -17.22 17.58
N ASN A 316 0.25 -17.94 18.34
CA ASN A 316 0.74 -18.92 19.31
C ASN A 316 1.16 -20.26 18.66
N ARG A 317 0.76 -20.54 17.42
CA ARG A 317 1.17 -21.75 16.68
C ARG A 317 0.90 -21.65 15.16
N MET A 318 1.77 -22.25 14.36
CA MET A 318 1.54 -22.51 12.93
C MET A 318 0.87 -23.88 12.79
N ILE A 319 -0.25 -24.00 12.09
CA ILE A 319 -0.88 -25.31 11.81
C ILE A 319 -0.44 -25.76 10.41
N PRO A 320 0.13 -26.96 10.26
CA PRO A 320 0.37 -27.53 8.95
C PRO A 320 -0.97 -27.87 8.30
N VAL A 321 -1.29 -27.22 7.19
CA VAL A 321 -2.42 -27.58 6.34
C VAL A 321 -1.84 -28.27 5.10
N THR A 322 -2.27 -29.51 4.88
CA THR A 322 -1.91 -30.26 3.68
C THR A 322 -2.79 -29.77 2.55
N VAL A 323 -2.20 -29.02 1.62
CA VAL A 323 -2.90 -28.59 0.41
C VAL A 323 -2.54 -29.56 -0.71
N THR A 324 -3.56 -30.25 -1.21
CA THR A 324 -3.43 -31.20 -2.32
C THR A 324 -3.89 -30.50 -3.59
N LYS A 325 -2.96 -30.27 -4.51
CA LYS A 325 -3.28 -29.79 -5.85
C LYS A 325 -3.22 -30.97 -6.82
N THR A 326 -4.33 -31.25 -7.48
CA THR A 326 -4.43 -32.27 -8.52
C THR A 326 -4.40 -31.57 -9.87
N ASP A 327 -3.28 -31.66 -10.58
CA ASP A 327 -3.19 -31.17 -11.95
C ASP A 327 -3.49 -32.35 -12.91
N THR A 328 -4.39 -32.11 -13.87
CA THR A 328 -4.80 -33.12 -14.86
C THR A 328 -3.95 -32.96 -16.11
N LEU A 329 -3.17 -33.99 -16.45
CA LEU A 329 -2.35 -34.02 -17.66
C LEU A 329 -2.98 -34.99 -18.66
N THR A 330 -3.52 -34.43 -19.73
CA THR A 330 -4.09 -35.18 -20.85
C THR A 330 -3.09 -35.24 -21.98
N VAL A 331 -2.59 -36.43 -22.28
CA VAL A 331 -1.66 -36.66 -23.40
C VAL A 331 -2.42 -37.37 -24.51
N THR A 332 -2.44 -36.77 -25.69
CA THR A 332 -3.06 -37.34 -26.89
C THR A 332 -1.97 -37.66 -27.89
N GLU A 333 -1.71 -38.95 -28.09
CA GLU A 333 -0.83 -39.42 -29.15
C GLU A 333 -1.67 -39.81 -30.37
N THR A 334 -1.27 -39.34 -31.55
CA THR A 334 -1.89 -39.70 -32.83
C THR A 334 -0.87 -40.46 -33.66
N VAL A 335 -1.08 -41.76 -33.86
CA VAL A 335 -0.18 -42.59 -34.69
C VAL A 335 -0.77 -42.70 -36.10
N THR A 336 0.00 -42.33 -37.13
CA THR A 336 -0.44 -42.39 -38.53
C THR A 336 -0.08 -43.73 -39.15
N ALA A 337 -1.02 -44.68 -39.16
CA ALA A 337 -0.96 -45.90 -39.97
C ALA A 337 -2.37 -46.21 -40.52
N THR A 338 -2.63 -45.82 -41.77
CA THR A 338 -3.77 -46.13 -42.70
C THR A 338 -5.21 -46.27 -42.16
N LYS A 339 -5.46 -45.93 -40.89
CA LYS A 339 -6.74 -45.88 -40.20
C LYS A 339 -6.52 -45.05 -38.93
N TYR A 340 -7.21 -43.92 -38.81
CA TYR A 340 -7.06 -43.01 -37.66
C TYR A 340 -7.61 -43.67 -36.41
N VAL A 341 -6.74 -44.04 -35.47
CA VAL A 341 -7.12 -44.45 -34.11
C VAL A 341 -6.46 -43.47 -33.16
N THR A 342 -7.27 -42.61 -32.53
CA THR A 342 -6.82 -41.69 -31.50
C THR A 342 -6.96 -42.38 -30.15
N THR A 343 -5.88 -42.45 -29.36
CA THR A 343 -5.93 -42.97 -27.99
C THR A 343 -5.58 -41.84 -27.03
N THR A 344 -6.52 -41.49 -26.15
CA THR A 344 -6.33 -40.45 -25.13
C THR A 344 -6.04 -41.11 -23.81
N ALA A 345 -4.88 -40.86 -23.22
CA ALA A 345 -4.55 -41.27 -21.87
C ALA A 345 -4.62 -40.05 -20.94
N THR A 346 -5.41 -40.16 -19.88
CA THR A 346 -5.52 -39.12 -18.84
C THR A 346 -4.80 -39.63 -17.60
N SER A 347 -3.81 -38.87 -17.13
CA SER A 347 -3.12 -39.17 -15.87
C SER A 347 -3.28 -38.02 -14.88
N TYR A 348 -3.39 -38.36 -13.60
CA TYR A 348 -3.55 -37.40 -12.51
C TYR A 348 -2.25 -37.34 -11.73
N VAL A 349 -1.60 -36.18 -11.72
CA VAL A 349 -0.40 -35.96 -10.90
C VAL A 349 -0.86 -35.18 -9.66
N THR A 350 -0.80 -35.85 -8.51
CA THR A 350 -1.15 -35.24 -7.22
C THR A 350 0.12 -34.74 -6.56
N GLN A 351 0.28 -33.42 -6.44
CA GLN A 351 1.35 -32.83 -5.63
C GLN A 351 0.79 -32.40 -4.27
N THR A 352 1.45 -32.84 -3.21
CA THR A 352 1.10 -32.53 -1.83
C THR A 352 2.13 -31.57 -1.27
N GLN A 353 1.72 -30.35 -0.93
CA GLN A 353 2.58 -29.37 -0.26
C GLN A 353 2.03 -29.08 1.13
N GLN A 354 2.92 -29.07 2.13
CA GLN A 354 2.56 -28.57 3.45
C GLN A 354 2.66 -27.05 3.47
N ILE A 355 1.52 -26.39 3.66
CA ILE A 355 1.45 -24.94 3.84
C ILE A 355 1.19 -24.68 5.31
N TYR A 356 2.03 -23.86 5.93
CA TYR A 356 1.84 -23.46 7.31
C TYR A 356 0.95 -22.22 7.35
N VAL A 357 -0.30 -22.41 7.79
CA VAL A 357 -1.24 -21.29 7.93
C VAL A 357 -1.12 -20.75 9.35
N PRO A 358 -0.95 -19.43 9.54
CA PRO A 358 -0.98 -18.84 10.87
C PRO A 358 -2.39 -19.03 11.46
N TYR A 359 -2.46 -19.80 12.55
CA TYR A 359 -3.69 -19.98 13.30
C TYR A 359 -3.74 -18.93 14.40
N VAL A 360 -4.67 -17.99 14.27
CA VAL A 360 -5.00 -17.06 15.35
C VAL A 360 -6.07 -17.75 16.19
N ASP A 361 -5.73 -18.10 17.43
CA ASP A 361 -6.64 -18.74 18.37
C ASP A 361 -7.96 -17.94 18.46
N PRO A 362 -9.14 -18.54 18.26
CA PRO A 362 -10.44 -17.90 18.49
C PRO A 362 -10.54 -17.23 19.86
N MET A 363 -9.87 -17.77 20.88
CA MET A 363 -9.79 -17.15 22.21
C MET A 363 -9.02 -15.83 22.21
N SER A 364 -8.14 -15.57 21.26
CA SER A 364 -7.50 -14.25 21.10
C SER A 364 -8.51 -13.19 20.66
N TYR A 365 -9.52 -13.56 19.85
CA TYR A 365 -10.64 -12.67 19.50
C TYR A 365 -11.61 -12.48 20.68
N VAL A 366 -11.82 -13.53 21.49
CA VAL A 366 -12.61 -13.46 22.72
C VAL A 366 -11.90 -12.62 23.79
N VAL A 367 -10.58 -12.74 23.95
CA VAL A 367 -9.76 -11.91 24.85
C VAL A 367 -9.72 -10.47 24.36
N LEU A 368 -9.72 -10.23 23.04
CA LEU A 368 -9.94 -8.89 22.47
C LEU A 368 -11.29 -8.33 22.94
N GLY A 369 -12.37 -9.11 22.81
CA GLY A 369 -13.73 -8.74 23.22
C GLY A 369 -13.91 -8.59 24.73
N ILE A 370 -13.23 -9.37 25.56
CA ILE A 370 -13.26 -9.27 27.03
C ILE A 370 -12.39 -8.12 27.52
N GLY A 371 -11.24 -7.88 26.90
CA GLY A 371 -10.41 -6.69 27.11
C GLY A 371 -11.21 -5.42 26.87
N VAL A 372 -12.21 -5.47 25.97
CA VAL A 372 -13.10 -4.33 25.71
C VAL A 372 -13.94 -4.02 26.92
N LEU A 373 -14.63 -5.05 27.38
CA LEU A 373 -15.52 -4.95 28.52
C LEU A 373 -14.73 -4.59 29.79
N ALA A 374 -13.53 -5.14 29.97
CA ALA A 374 -12.66 -4.85 31.10
C ALA A 374 -12.10 -3.42 31.06
N GLY A 375 -11.72 -2.89 29.90
CA GLY A 375 -11.30 -1.49 29.73
C GLY A 375 -12.42 -0.50 30.05
N ILE A 376 -13.65 -0.80 29.61
CA ILE A 376 -14.86 -0.05 29.95
C ILE A 376 -15.13 -0.10 31.47
N VAL A 377 -15.02 -1.29 32.08
CA VAL A 377 -15.20 -1.48 33.53
C VAL A 377 -14.09 -0.80 34.35
N GLY A 378 -12.85 -0.81 33.87
CA GLY A 378 -11.72 -0.12 34.49
C GLY A 378 -11.85 1.40 34.45
N ALA A 379 -12.30 1.95 33.32
CA ALA A 379 -12.63 3.36 33.18
C ALA A 379 -13.79 3.77 34.11
N LEU A 380 -14.82 2.91 34.23
CA LEU A 380 -15.92 3.07 35.19
C LEU A 380 -15.45 3.02 36.67
N ALA A 381 -14.51 2.13 37.00
CA ALA A 381 -13.96 1.99 38.35
C ALA A 381 -13.05 3.17 38.73
N ALA A 382 -12.25 3.66 37.79
CA ALA A 382 -11.40 4.85 37.97
C ALA A 382 -12.25 6.12 38.12
N ALA A 383 -13.35 6.24 37.37
CA ALA A 383 -14.31 7.34 37.48
C ALA A 383 -15.15 7.32 38.79
N ARG A 384 -15.18 6.18 39.51
CA ARG A 384 -15.81 6.06 40.84
C ARG A 384 -14.88 6.39 42.00
N ARG A 385 -13.55 6.39 41.79
CA ARG A 385 -12.54 6.73 42.81
C ARG A 385 -12.15 8.22 42.83
N LYS A 386 -12.74 9.05 41.96
CA LYS A 386 -12.68 10.53 41.95
C LYS A 386 -14.10 11.10 42.06
#